data_AF-A0A7R9FAE1-F1
#
_entry.id   AF-A0A7R9FAE1-F1
#
_cell.length_a   1.000
_cell.length_b   1.000
_cell.length_c   1.000
_cell.angle_alpha   90.00
_cell.angle_beta   90.00
_cell.angle_gamma   90.00
#
_symmetry.space_group_name_H-M   'P 1'
#
loop_
_entity.id
_entity.type
_entity.pdbx_description
1 polymer ?
#
loop_
_entity_poly.entity_id
_entity_poly.type
_entity_poly.pdbx_seq_one_letter_code
_entity_poly.pdbx_strand_id
1 'polypeptide(L)'
;TLDQDTNLNLPVIVSLVYCESSVLDHAAIEDFGWRANHLLAKMLNIEEDVSKNIITLLEDENTIPFIARYRQELTGNMDADKLREAKECYEDIVTLKHKAESMLKLISKKGQLTPQLESTITLACTLEELDLIVSTTQ
;
A
#
# COMPACT_ATOMS: atom_id res chain seq x y z
N THR A 1 -7.03 -29.85 -22.72
CA THR A 1 -7.72 -28.65 -23.23
C THR A 1 -8.11 -27.86 -22.02
N LEU A 2 -7.63 -26.61 -21.92
CA LEU A 2 -7.60 -25.74 -20.75
C LEU A 2 -8.83 -25.86 -19.84
N ASP A 3 -8.55 -26.15 -18.56
CA ASP A 3 -9.52 -26.25 -17.47
C ASP A 3 -10.24 -24.91 -17.24
N GLN A 4 -11.58 -24.99 -17.23
CA GLN A 4 -12.45 -23.96 -16.67
C GLN A 4 -12.52 -24.20 -15.16
N ASP A 5 -12.24 -23.15 -14.39
CA ASP A 5 -12.77 -22.87 -13.03
C ASP A 5 -11.74 -22.05 -12.22
N THR A 6 -11.53 -20.80 -12.61
CA THR A 6 -10.91 -19.81 -11.71
C THR A 6 -12.02 -19.06 -10.99
N ASN A 7 -12.65 -19.77 -10.05
CA ASN A 7 -13.51 -19.15 -9.05
C ASN A 7 -12.57 -18.41 -8.08
N LEU A 8 -12.36 -17.12 -8.36
CA LEU A 8 -11.45 -16.23 -7.66
C LEU A 8 -12.03 -15.87 -6.28
N ASN A 9 -11.94 -16.82 -5.36
CA ASN A 9 -12.23 -16.59 -3.95
C ASN A 9 -10.96 -16.00 -3.31
N LEU A 10 -10.88 -14.66 -3.26
CA LEU A 10 -9.94 -13.92 -2.43
C LEU A 10 -10.30 -14.19 -0.96
N PRO A 11 -9.76 -15.26 -0.33
CA PRO A 11 -8.83 -15.01 0.78
C PRO A 11 -7.71 -16.07 1.01
N VAL A 12 -7.36 -16.95 0.05
CA VAL A 12 -6.49 -18.13 0.36
C VAL A 12 -5.04 -18.09 -0.16
N ILE A 13 -4.64 -17.14 -1.02
CA ILE A 13 -3.29 -17.22 -1.64
C ILE A 13 -2.14 -16.81 -0.69
N VAL A 14 -2.39 -16.21 0.48
CA VAL A 14 -1.30 -15.74 1.37
C VAL A 14 -1.03 -16.70 2.54
N SER A 15 -0.96 -18.01 2.28
CA SER A 15 -0.67 -19.01 3.33
C SER A 15 0.54 -19.93 3.03
N LEU A 16 1.32 -19.66 1.97
CA LEU A 16 2.46 -20.52 1.58
C LEU A 16 3.85 -19.92 1.75
N VAL A 17 4.01 -18.77 2.43
CA VAL A 17 5.34 -18.15 2.65
C VAL A 17 5.72 -18.08 4.13
N TYR A 18 5.32 -19.06 4.95
CA TYR A 18 5.87 -19.18 6.31
C TYR A 18 6.18 -20.63 6.64
N CYS A 19 7.39 -21.07 6.29
CA CYS A 19 8.05 -22.15 7.02
C CYS A 19 9.54 -21.80 7.16
N GLU A 20 9.98 -21.79 8.42
CA GLU A 20 11.35 -21.66 8.91
C GLU A 20 12.08 -20.34 8.67
N SER A 21 12.03 -19.46 9.67
CA SER A 21 13.28 -18.98 10.30
C SER A 21 13.03 -18.31 11.65
N SER A 22 13.50 -19.00 12.68
CA SER A 22 13.73 -18.52 14.04
C SER A 22 14.92 -17.55 14.03
N VAL A 23 14.66 -16.26 13.81
CA VAL A 23 15.43 -15.10 14.29
C VAL A 23 14.66 -13.86 13.84
N LEU A 24 13.82 -13.32 14.72
CA LEU A 24 13.12 -12.06 14.46
C LEU A 24 14.13 -10.93 14.62
N ASP A 25 14.75 -10.55 13.51
CA ASP A 25 15.39 -9.25 13.38
C ASP A 25 14.28 -8.20 13.36
N HIS A 26 14.14 -7.42 14.44
CA HIS A 26 13.09 -6.41 14.60
C HIS A 26 13.15 -5.29 13.54
N ALA A 27 14.19 -5.26 12.70
CA ALA A 27 14.34 -4.35 11.57
C ALA A 27 13.67 -4.86 10.27
N ALA A 28 13.26 -6.13 10.19
CA ALA A 28 12.72 -6.73 8.95
C ALA A 28 11.18 -6.77 8.89
N ILE A 29 10.48 -6.24 9.90
CA ILE A 29 9.04 -5.89 9.80
C ILE A 29 8.91 -4.53 9.07
N GLU A 30 9.72 -4.33 8.05
CA GLU A 30 9.58 -3.22 7.13
C GLU A 30 8.92 -3.80 5.86
N ASP A 31 7.81 -3.18 5.45
CA ASP A 31 7.47 -3.03 4.03
C ASP A 31 6.57 -4.08 3.34
N PHE A 32 5.98 -5.08 4.00
CA PHE A 32 5.21 -6.10 3.25
C PHE A 32 3.71 -5.80 2.99
N GLY A 33 3.12 -4.79 3.64
CA GLY A 33 1.68 -4.47 3.52
C GLY A 33 1.34 -3.23 2.69
N TRP A 34 2.13 -2.16 2.82
CA TRP A 34 1.83 -0.85 2.21
C TRP A 34 2.96 -0.32 1.35
N ARG A 35 3.33 -1.10 0.34
CA ARG A 35 4.18 -0.58 -0.74
C ARG A 35 3.40 0.45 -1.54
N ALA A 36 3.69 1.72 -1.31
CA ALA A 36 2.96 2.83 -1.93
C ALA A 36 3.00 2.76 -3.46
N ASN A 37 4.13 2.36 -4.02
CA ASN A 37 4.31 2.14 -5.46
C ASN A 37 3.40 1.01 -5.99
N HIS A 38 3.29 -0.12 -5.29
CA HIS A 38 2.42 -1.24 -5.68
C HIS A 38 0.93 -0.88 -5.60
N LEU A 39 0.52 -0.20 -4.53
CA LEU A 39 -0.86 0.26 -4.36
C LEU A 39 -1.24 1.28 -5.43
N LEU A 40 -0.39 2.29 -5.65
CA LEU A 40 -0.60 3.31 -6.67
C LEU A 40 -0.64 2.69 -8.08
N ALA A 41 0.24 1.74 -8.37
CA ALA A 41 0.25 0.99 -9.63
C ALA A 41 -1.07 0.27 -9.88
N LYS A 42 -1.60 -0.41 -8.86
CA LYS A 42 -2.90 -1.08 -8.94
C LYS A 42 -4.07 -0.12 -9.09
N MET A 43 -4.09 0.97 -8.34
CA MET A 43 -5.19 1.95 -8.36
C MET A 43 -5.29 2.66 -9.70
N LEU A 44 -4.16 3.05 -10.27
CA LEU A 44 -4.10 3.76 -11.56
C LEU A 44 -3.96 2.82 -12.76
N ASN A 45 -3.85 1.51 -12.52
CA ASN A 45 -3.58 0.49 -13.54
C ASN A 45 -2.37 0.82 -14.43
N ILE A 46 -1.23 1.10 -13.78
CA ILE A 46 0.05 1.42 -14.42
C ILE A 46 1.14 0.45 -13.97
N GLU A 47 2.28 0.46 -14.66
CA GLU A 47 3.44 -0.34 -14.25
C GLU A 47 4.04 0.16 -12.92
N GLU A 48 4.54 -0.77 -12.12
CA GLU A 48 5.12 -0.48 -10.80
C GLU A 48 6.38 0.40 -10.89
N ASP A 49 7.14 0.29 -11.98
CA ASP A 49 8.28 1.18 -12.24
C ASP A 49 7.83 2.62 -12.50
N VAL A 50 6.71 2.79 -13.21
CA VAL A 50 6.12 4.11 -13.48
C VAL A 50 5.58 4.72 -12.20
N SER A 51 4.87 3.95 -11.38
CA SER A 51 4.35 4.43 -10.09
C SER A 51 5.49 4.83 -9.14
N LYS A 52 6.57 4.05 -9.10
CA LYS A 52 7.78 4.37 -8.33
C LYS A 52 8.40 5.70 -8.78
N ASN A 53 8.55 5.90 -10.09
CA ASN A 53 9.07 7.15 -10.64
C ASN A 53 8.18 8.34 -10.27
N ILE A 54 6.85 8.19 -10.38
CA ILE A 54 5.89 9.24 -10.00
C ILE A 54 6.06 9.60 -8.53
N ILE A 55 6.13 8.61 -7.64
CA ILE A 55 6.32 8.83 -6.21
C ILE A 55 7.62 9.61 -5.95
N THR A 56 8.75 9.14 -6.50
CA THR A 56 10.04 9.85 -6.34
C THR A 56 9.97 11.29 -6.83
N LEU A 57 9.32 11.54 -7.99
CA LEU A 57 9.16 12.89 -8.51
C LEU A 57 8.32 13.78 -7.60
N LEU A 58 7.25 13.23 -6.99
CA LEU A 58 6.41 13.94 -6.03
C LEU A 58 7.12 14.20 -4.69
N GLU A 59 7.93 13.25 -4.21
CA GLU A 59 8.75 13.37 -3.01
C GLU A 59 9.88 14.41 -3.17
N ASP A 60 10.45 14.50 -4.37
CA ASP A 60 11.43 15.54 -4.76
C ASP A 60 10.78 16.95 -4.91
N GLU A 61 9.52 17.11 -4.45
CA GLU A 61 8.74 18.36 -4.49
C GLU A 61 8.57 18.94 -5.91
N ASN A 62 8.65 18.10 -6.96
CA ASN A 62 8.41 18.57 -8.32
C ASN A 62 6.93 18.94 -8.53
N THR A 63 6.69 20.06 -9.20
CA THR A 63 5.32 20.48 -9.52
C THR A 63 4.72 19.67 -10.67
N ILE A 64 3.42 19.41 -10.64
CA ILE A 64 2.70 18.70 -11.71
C ILE A 64 2.95 19.29 -13.11
N PRO A 65 2.91 20.62 -13.33
CA PRO A 65 3.21 21.20 -14.64
C PRO A 65 4.65 20.94 -15.09
N PHE A 66 5.61 20.88 -14.16
CA PHE A 66 7.00 20.55 -14.48
C PHE A 66 7.14 19.09 -14.91
N ILE A 67 6.53 18.17 -14.15
CA ILE A 67 6.56 16.73 -14.45
C ILE A 67 5.91 16.46 -15.81
N ALA A 68 4.71 17.00 -16.05
CA ALA A 68 3.97 16.82 -17.29
C ALA A 68 4.73 17.33 -18.53
N ARG A 69 5.60 18.34 -18.38
CA ARG A 69 6.33 18.96 -19.49
C ARG A 69 7.73 18.38 -19.71
N TYR A 70 8.43 18.00 -18.63
CA TYR A 70 9.85 17.67 -18.69
C TYR A 70 10.18 16.25 -18.23
N ARG A 71 9.22 15.50 -17.70
CA ARG A 71 9.40 14.14 -17.16
C ARG A 71 8.31 13.17 -17.60
N GLN A 72 7.57 13.50 -18.65
CA GLN A 72 6.47 12.67 -19.16
C GLN A 72 6.91 11.23 -19.47
N GLU A 73 8.12 11.01 -19.97
CA GLU A 73 8.61 9.65 -20.28
C GLU A 73 8.76 8.78 -19.02
N LEU A 74 9.13 9.38 -17.88
CA LEU A 74 9.27 8.67 -16.61
C LEU A 74 7.92 8.29 -16.00
N THR A 75 6.86 9.01 -16.37
CA THR A 75 5.48 8.82 -15.88
C THR A 75 4.59 8.08 -16.87
N GLY A 76 5.15 7.47 -17.92
CA GLY A 76 4.37 6.76 -18.94
C GLY A 76 3.56 7.68 -19.87
N ASN A 77 4.04 8.89 -20.09
CA ASN A 77 3.43 9.96 -20.87
C ASN A 77 2.07 10.44 -20.31
N MET A 78 1.95 10.49 -18.97
CA MET A 78 0.78 11.07 -18.32
C MET A 78 0.69 12.59 -18.56
N ASP A 79 -0.54 13.06 -18.79
CA ASP A 79 -0.85 14.48 -18.79
C ASP A 79 -0.97 15.04 -17.36
N ALA A 80 -1.16 16.36 -17.27
CA ALA A 80 -1.28 17.04 -15.99
C ALA A 80 -2.50 16.61 -15.18
N ASP A 81 -3.59 16.17 -15.83
CA ASP A 81 -4.81 15.77 -15.13
C ASP A 81 -4.62 14.40 -14.46
N LYS A 82 -4.06 13.43 -15.18
CA LYS A 82 -3.68 12.12 -14.63
C LYS A 82 -2.62 12.22 -13.54
N LEU A 83 -1.66 13.14 -13.68
CA LEU A 83 -0.65 13.35 -12.64
C LEU A 83 -1.25 13.96 -11.36
N ARG A 84 -2.31 14.77 -11.45
CA ARG A 84 -3.03 15.24 -10.27
C ARG A 84 -3.79 14.11 -9.59
N GLU A 85 -4.49 13.28 -10.36
CA GLU A 85 -5.14 12.07 -9.84
C GLU A 85 -4.14 11.15 -9.14
N ALA A 86 -2.96 10.94 -9.74
CA ALA A 86 -1.90 10.14 -9.14
C ALA A 86 -1.39 10.73 -7.83
N LYS A 87 -1.24 12.06 -7.75
CA LYS A 87 -0.85 12.76 -6.53
C LYS A 87 -1.90 12.61 -5.43
N GLU A 88 -3.18 12.79 -5.75
CA GLU A 88 -4.29 12.62 -4.80
C GLU A 88 -4.33 11.17 -4.25
N CYS A 89 -4.26 10.17 -5.15
CA CYS A 89 -4.18 8.76 -4.75
C CYS A 89 -2.96 8.47 -3.87
N TYR A 90 -1.80 9.06 -4.17
CA TYR A 90 -0.61 8.91 -3.35
C TYR A 90 -0.79 9.51 -1.95
N GLU A 91 -1.38 10.71 -1.85
CA GLU A 91 -1.67 11.37 -0.58
C GLU A 91 -2.66 10.55 0.28
N ASP A 92 -3.64 9.92 -0.34
CA ASP A 92 -4.58 9.01 0.33
C ASP A 92 -3.86 7.77 0.89
N ILE A 93 -2.97 7.16 0.11
CA ILE A 93 -2.16 6.00 0.54
C ILE A 93 -1.26 6.38 1.74
N VAL A 94 -0.61 7.54 1.68
CA VAL A 94 0.24 8.05 2.78
C VAL A 94 -0.60 8.29 4.03
N THR A 95 -1.79 8.87 3.88
CA THR A 95 -2.73 9.11 4.99
C THR A 95 -3.20 7.80 5.63
N LEU A 96 -3.53 6.80 4.82
CA LEU A 96 -3.89 5.45 5.27
C LEU A 96 -2.77 4.84 6.12
N LYS A 97 -1.53 4.86 5.60
CA LYS A 97 -0.35 4.35 6.31
C LYS A 97 -0.15 5.03 7.66
N HIS A 98 -0.20 6.37 7.70
CA HIS A 98 -0.03 7.11 8.94
C HIS A 98 -1.10 6.81 10.00
N LYS A 99 -2.36 6.70 9.59
CA LYS A 99 -3.45 6.35 10.50
C LYS A 99 -3.26 4.95 11.07
N ALA A 100 -2.93 3.99 10.23
CA ALA A 100 -2.77 2.62 10.64
C ALA A 100 -1.55 2.43 11.56
N GLU A 101 -0.42 3.09 11.30
CA GLU A 101 0.70 3.18 12.24
C GLU A 101 0.31 3.79 13.59
N SER A 102 -0.52 4.83 13.57
CA SER A 102 -1.01 5.50 14.78
C SER A 102 -1.91 4.57 15.61
N MET A 103 -2.77 3.79 14.94
CA MET A 103 -3.63 2.79 15.58
C MET A 103 -2.83 1.63 16.16
N LEU A 104 -1.86 1.08 15.42
CA LEU A 104 -0.94 0.05 15.92
C LEU A 104 -0.23 0.52 17.18
N LYS A 105 0.30 1.76 17.18
CA LYS A 105 0.92 2.36 18.38
C LYS A 105 -0.07 2.50 19.53
N LEU A 106 -1.32 2.88 19.29
CA LEU A 106 -2.36 3.01 20.32
C LEU A 106 -2.72 1.65 20.92
N ILE A 107 -2.90 0.62 20.09
CA ILE A 107 -3.26 -0.75 20.51
C ILE A 107 -2.10 -1.40 21.26
N SER A 108 -0.86 -1.20 20.77
CA SER A 108 0.37 -1.64 21.44
C SER A 108 0.48 -1.05 22.85
N LYS A 109 0.21 0.26 23.01
CA LYS A 109 0.19 0.93 24.33
C LYS A 109 -0.86 0.36 25.29
N LYS A 110 -1.97 -0.17 24.77
CA LYS A 110 -3.00 -0.86 25.57
C LYS A 110 -2.64 -2.31 25.92
N GLY A 111 -1.55 -2.85 25.37
CA GLY A 111 -1.15 -4.25 25.55
C GLY A 111 -2.09 -5.24 24.85
N GLN A 112 -2.90 -4.77 23.90
CA GLN A 112 -3.90 -5.57 23.18
C GLN A 112 -3.42 -5.98 21.77
N LEU A 113 -2.18 -5.62 21.40
CA LEU A 113 -1.66 -5.92 20.07
C LEU A 113 -1.31 -7.41 19.97
N THR A 114 -2.09 -8.14 19.18
CA THR A 114 -1.80 -9.52 18.82
C THR A 114 -1.17 -9.58 17.42
N PRO A 115 -0.32 -10.59 17.12
CA PRO A 115 0.26 -10.76 15.79
C PRO A 115 -0.79 -10.86 14.68
N GLN A 116 -1.95 -11.44 14.99
CA GLN A 116 -3.08 -11.57 14.06
C GLN A 116 -3.70 -10.22 13.73
N LEU A 117 -3.90 -9.37 14.75
CA LEU A 117 -4.45 -8.04 14.58
C LEU A 117 -3.48 -7.12 13.83
N GLU A 118 -2.19 -7.20 14.17
CA GLU A 118 -1.13 -6.48 13.45
C GLU A 118 -1.15 -6.83 11.97
N SER A 119 -1.14 -8.12 11.63
CA SER A 119 -1.22 -8.57 10.24
C SER A 119 -2.50 -8.07 9.55
N THR A 120 -3.65 -8.15 10.23
CA THR A 120 -4.93 -7.69 9.68
C THR A 120 -4.91 -6.19 9.38
N ILE A 121 -4.34 -5.38 10.28
CA ILE A 121 -4.18 -3.94 10.07
C ILE A 121 -3.24 -3.67 8.90
N THR A 122 -2.11 -4.36 8.81
CA THR A 122 -1.13 -4.16 7.71
C THR A 122 -1.66 -4.58 6.33
N LEU A 123 -2.72 -5.38 6.28
CA LEU A 123 -3.37 -5.82 5.03
C LEU A 123 -4.55 -4.93 4.62
N ALA A 124 -5.00 -4.01 5.49
CA ALA A 124 -6.07 -3.08 5.18
C ALA A 124 -5.67 -2.21 3.99
N CYS A 125 -6.54 -2.16 2.97
CA CYS A 125 -6.32 -1.42 1.74
C CYS A 125 -7.08 -0.09 1.73
N THR A 126 -8.02 0.09 2.67
CA THR A 126 -8.85 1.30 2.77
C THR A 126 -8.96 1.79 4.22
N LEU A 127 -9.29 3.07 4.37
CA LEU A 127 -9.54 3.68 5.69
C LEU A 127 -10.75 3.05 6.40
N GLU A 128 -11.78 2.70 5.63
CA GLU A 128 -13.01 2.10 6.17
C GLU A 128 -12.75 0.70 6.76
N GLU A 129 -11.98 -0.13 6.04
CA GLU A 129 -11.55 -1.44 6.54
C GLU A 129 -10.72 -1.30 7.82
N LEU A 130 -9.78 -0.34 7.83
CA LEU A 130 -8.93 -0.08 8.98
C LEU A 130 -9.74 0.31 10.22
N ASP A 131 -10.69 1.24 10.08
CA ASP A 131 -11.57 1.67 11.17
C ASP A 131 -12.46 0.51 11.66
N LEU A 132 -12.97 -0.32 10.74
CA LEU A 132 -13.75 -1.51 11.07
C LEU A 132 -12.94 -2.52 11.89
N ILE A 133 -11.70 -2.83 11.49
CA ILE A 133 -10.82 -3.77 12.21
C ILE A 133 -10.58 -3.32 13.65
N VAL A 134 -10.34 -2.03 13.86
CA VAL A 134 -10.09 -1.52 15.21
C VAL A 134 -11.36 -1.45 16.05
N SER A 135 -12.50 -1.10 15.45
CA SER A 135 -13.79 -1.08 16.16
C SER A 135 -14.25 -2.47 16.64
N THR A 136 -13.98 -3.52 15.85
CA THR A 136 -14.35 -4.90 16.18
C THR A 136 -13.49 -5.51 17.29
N THR A 137 -12.34 -4.90 17.57
CA THR A 137 -11.41 -5.33 18.64
C THR A 137 -11.72 -4.67 19.99
N GLN A 138 -12.59 -3.66 20.00
CA GLN A 138 -12.86 -2.79 21.16
C GLN A 138 -13.82 -3.39 22.20
#